data_AF-A0A9D6UFR2-F1
#
_entry.id   AF-A0A9D6UFR2-F1
#
_cell.length_a   1.000
_cell.length_b   1.000
_cell.length_c   1.000
_cell.angle_alpha   90.00
_cell.angle_beta   90.00
_cell.angle_gamma   90.00
#
_symmetry.space_group_name_H-M   'P 1'
#
loop_
_entity.id
_entity.type
_entity.pdbx_description
1 polymer ?
#
loop_
_entity_poly.entity_id
_entity_poly.type
_entity_poly.pdbx_seq_one_letter_code
_entity_poly.pdbx_strand_id
1 'polypeptide(L)'
;MMLAEFGMPAATETKNGRTYEIFKFVNGYSAGAKAGRAVFHGAADVVTLGLWEVVGTPTEGVFFTGDEMVFRVRYDRDDRIDEVVALKR
;
A
#
# COMPACT_ATOMS: atom_id res chain seq x y z
N MET A 1 5.05 -0.28 -11.85
CA MET A 1 5.20 -1.74 -11.68
C MET A 1 4.34 -2.16 -10.48
N MET A 2 3.19 -2.81 -10.70
CA MET A 2 2.23 -3.16 -9.63
C MET A 2 2.89 -3.92 -8.47
N LEU A 3 3.78 -4.87 -8.77
CA LEU A 3 4.52 -5.67 -7.79
C LEU A 3 5.43 -4.84 -6.86
N ALA A 4 6.06 -3.78 -7.37
CA ALA A 4 6.96 -2.96 -6.59
C ALA A 4 6.22 -2.07 -5.59
N GLU A 5 4.98 -1.72 -5.89
CA GLU A 5 4.20 -0.73 -5.14
C GLU A 5 3.18 -1.38 -4.21
N PHE A 6 2.57 -2.49 -4.66
CA PHE A 6 1.50 -3.18 -3.95
C PHE A 6 1.86 -4.61 -3.51
N GLY A 7 3.03 -5.11 -3.92
CA GLY A 7 3.47 -6.47 -3.62
C GLY A 7 2.77 -7.53 -4.47
N MET A 8 2.87 -8.79 -4.03
CA MET A 8 2.20 -9.92 -4.68
C MET A 8 0.67 -9.80 -4.57
N PRO A 9 -0.09 -10.28 -5.57
CA PRO A 9 -1.54 -10.30 -5.49
C PRO A 9 -2.00 -11.16 -4.30
N ALA A 10 -3.05 -10.70 -3.62
CA ALA A 10 -3.68 -11.41 -2.50
C ALA A 10 -4.40 -12.69 -2.97
N ALA A 11 -4.86 -12.72 -4.21
CA ALA A 11 -5.44 -13.90 -4.85
C ALA A 11 -5.23 -13.84 -6.36
N THR A 12 -5.06 -15.01 -6.97
CA THR A 12 -4.97 -15.17 -8.43
C THR A 12 -5.95 -16.27 -8.86
N GLU A 13 -6.77 -15.99 -9.87
CA GLU A 13 -7.74 -16.94 -10.43
C GLU A 13 -7.63 -16.93 -11.96
N THR A 14 -7.64 -18.11 -12.60
CA THR A 14 -7.72 -18.21 -14.06
C THR A 14 -9.09 -18.74 -14.48
N LYS A 15 -9.82 -17.98 -15.30
CA LYS A 15 -11.15 -18.37 -15.79
C LYS A 15 -11.34 -17.99 -17.25
N ASN A 16 -11.83 -18.93 -18.05
CA ASN A 16 -12.07 -18.76 -19.49
C ASN A 16 -10.82 -18.30 -20.30
N GLY A 17 -9.64 -18.75 -19.88
CA GLY A 17 -8.36 -18.36 -20.50
C GLY A 17 -7.98 -16.90 -20.24
N ARG A 18 -8.50 -16.30 -19.16
CA ARG A 18 -8.09 -14.99 -18.65
C ARG A 18 -7.65 -15.12 -17.21
N THR A 19 -6.65 -14.36 -16.83
CA THR A 19 -6.13 -14.31 -15.46
C THR A 19 -6.70 -13.11 -14.72
N TYR A 20 -7.11 -13.32 -13.48
CA TYR A 20 -7.64 -12.29 -12.58
C TYR A 20 -6.79 -12.26 -11.33
N GLU A 21 -6.27 -11.10 -10.99
CA GLU A 21 -5.49 -10.89 -9.78
C GLU A 21 -6.18 -9.86 -8.89
N ILE A 22 -6.26 -10.16 -7.60
CA ILE A 22 -6.77 -9.24 -6.59
C ILE A 22 -5.59 -8.64 -5.85
N PHE A 23 -5.44 -7.32 -5.91
CA PHE A 23 -4.48 -6.55 -5.14
C PHE A 23 -5.18 -5.88 -3.97
N LYS A 24 -4.59 -6.00 -2.79
CA LYS A 24 -5.10 -5.44 -1.55
C LYS A 24 -3.99 -4.64 -0.88
N PHE A 25 -4.24 -3.36 -0.61
CA PHE A 25 -3.28 -2.49 0.06
C PHE A 25 -3.97 -1.42 0.89
N VAL A 26 -3.24 -0.86 1.86
CA VAL A 26 -3.72 0.25 2.67
C VAL A 26 -3.16 1.55 2.08
N ASN A 27 -4.05 2.47 1.71
CA ASN A 27 -3.67 3.76 1.16
C ASN A 27 -2.82 4.53 2.18
N GLY A 28 -1.76 5.18 1.70
CA GLY A 28 -0.80 5.86 2.57
C GLY A 28 0.23 4.95 3.27
N TYR A 29 0.21 3.63 3.05
CA TYR A 29 1.15 2.66 3.66
C TYR A 29 2.09 2.00 2.63
N SER A 30 2.34 2.65 1.50
CA SER A 30 3.34 2.18 0.53
C SER A 30 4.75 2.13 1.13
N ALA A 31 5.66 1.38 0.51
CA ALA A 31 7.05 1.27 0.97
C ALA A 31 7.73 2.64 1.08
N GLY A 32 7.54 3.52 0.10
CA GLY A 32 8.07 4.90 0.13
C GLY A 32 7.46 5.74 1.24
N ALA A 33 6.14 5.61 1.47
CA ALA A 33 5.46 6.33 2.55
C ALA A 33 5.91 5.88 3.95
N LYS A 34 6.24 4.59 4.12
CA LYS A 34 6.83 4.05 5.36
C LYS A 34 8.27 4.53 5.55
N ALA A 35 9.08 4.48 4.50
CA ALA A 35 10.47 4.96 4.55
C ALA A 35 10.54 6.46 4.87
N GLY A 36 9.72 7.28 4.22
CA GLY A 36 9.65 8.73 4.46
C GLY A 36 9.27 9.06 5.91
N ARG A 37 8.30 8.35 6.49
CA ARG A 37 7.95 8.47 7.91
C ARG A 37 9.12 8.11 8.81
N ALA A 38 9.78 6.98 8.57
CA ALA A 38 10.92 6.57 9.39
C ALA A 38 12.05 7.62 9.39
N VAL A 39 12.35 8.19 8.22
CA VAL A 39 13.31 9.30 8.09
C VAL A 39 12.83 10.54 8.84
N PHE A 40 11.56 10.91 8.71
CA PHE A 40 10.99 12.07 9.41
C PHE A 40 11.03 11.90 10.93
N HIS A 41 10.58 10.75 11.45
CA HIS A 41 10.64 10.42 12.88
C HIS A 41 12.07 10.51 13.39
N GLY A 42 13.03 9.84 12.73
CA GLY A 42 14.42 9.88 13.15
C GLY A 42 15.02 11.29 13.14
N ALA A 43 14.70 12.11 12.13
CA ALA A 43 15.14 13.51 12.08
C ALA A 43 14.50 14.35 13.20
N ALA A 44 13.20 14.17 13.43
CA ALA A 44 12.46 14.87 14.47
C ALA A 44 12.96 14.48 15.86
N ASP A 45 13.32 13.21 16.10
CA ASP A 45 13.93 12.77 17.35
C ASP A 45 15.29 13.44 17.57
N VAL A 46 16.15 13.52 16.56
CA VAL A 46 17.43 14.24 16.69
C VAL A 46 17.22 15.71 17.03
N VAL A 47 16.29 16.39 16.36
CA VAL A 47 15.99 17.81 16.58
C VAL A 47 15.38 18.07 17.95
N THR A 48 14.55 17.15 18.44
CA THR A 48 13.81 17.28 19.70
C THR A 48 14.46 16.57 20.87
N LEU A 49 15.67 16.01 20.69
CA LEU A 49 16.37 15.18 21.67
C LEU A 49 15.52 13.98 22.15
N GLY A 50 14.74 13.39 21.24
CA GLY A 50 13.88 12.21 21.49
C GLY A 50 12.50 12.53 22.05
N LEU A 51 12.12 13.82 22.17
CA LEU A 51 10.77 14.17 22.64
C LEU A 51 9.68 13.87 21.60
N TRP A 52 10.04 13.88 20.31
CA TRP A 52 9.12 13.62 19.21
C TRP A 52 8.49 12.23 19.30
N GLU A 53 9.24 11.17 19.59
CA GLU A 53 8.69 9.82 19.82
C GLU A 53 7.51 9.78 20.83
N VAL A 54 7.52 10.62 21.87
CA VAL A 54 6.49 10.62 22.93
C VAL A 54 5.16 11.23 22.45
N VAL A 55 5.22 12.18 21.50
CA VAL A 55 4.04 12.92 21.04
C VAL A 55 3.65 12.49 19.62
N GLY A 56 4.61 12.45 18.72
CA GLY A 56 4.44 12.18 17.29
C GLY A 56 3.96 10.76 17.01
N THR A 57 4.59 9.74 17.60
CA THR A 57 4.24 8.33 17.34
C THR A 57 2.81 7.98 17.80
N PRO A 58 2.36 8.36 19.01
CA PRO A 58 0.97 8.14 19.41
C PRO A 58 -0.02 8.95 18.57
N THR A 59 0.31 10.21 18.25
CA THR A 59 -0.52 11.06 17.37
C THR A 59 -0.68 10.39 16.00
N GLU A 60 0.40 9.83 15.46
CA GLU A 60 0.32 9.12 14.20
C GLU A 60 -0.62 7.90 14.27
N GLY A 61 -0.50 7.09 15.31
CA GLY A 61 -1.35 5.91 15.50
C GLY A 61 -2.84 6.21 15.65
N VAL A 62 -3.19 7.41 16.13
CA VAL A 62 -4.60 7.83 16.31
C VAL A 62 -5.17 8.47 15.04
N PHE A 63 -4.37 9.26 14.32
CA PHE A 63 -4.87 10.08 13.21
C PHE A 63 -4.54 9.54 11.82
N PHE A 64 -3.55 8.67 11.69
CA PHE A 64 -3.17 8.06 10.41
C PHE A 64 -3.59 6.60 10.40
N THR A 65 -4.89 6.37 10.24
CA THR A 65 -5.43 5.08 9.81
C THR A 65 -5.69 5.15 8.32
N GLY A 66 -4.95 4.39 7.53
CA GLY A 66 -5.14 4.37 6.09
C GLY A 66 -6.37 3.55 5.68
N ASP A 67 -6.92 3.85 4.50
CA ASP A 67 -8.06 3.11 3.95
C ASP A 67 -7.63 1.86 3.22
N GLU A 68 -8.35 0.76 3.43
CA GLU A 68 -8.10 -0.50 2.75
C GLU A 68 -8.69 -0.49 1.34
N MET A 69 -7.80 -0.49 0.35
CA MET A 69 -8.13 -0.52 -1.06
C MET A 69 -8.04 -1.93 -1.61
N VAL A 70 -9.01 -2.31 -2.43
CA VAL A 70 -9.02 -3.60 -3.13
C VAL A 70 -9.24 -3.38 -4.61
N PHE A 71 -8.32 -3.86 -5.44
CA PHE A 71 -8.39 -3.79 -6.89
C PHE A 71 -8.39 -5.20 -7.49
N ARG A 72 -9.16 -5.38 -8.56
CA ARG A 72 -9.08 -6.55 -9.42
C ARG A 72 -8.49 -6.12 -10.75
N VAL A 73 -7.41 -6.79 -11.14
CA VAL A 73 -6.75 -6.63 -12.44
C VAL A 73 -7.06 -7.86 -13.26
N ARG A 74 -7.48 -7.68 -14.52
CA ARG A 74 -7.64 -8.79 -15.47
C ARG A 74 -6.57 -8.69 -16.55
N TYR A 75 -6.06 -9.86 -16.92
CA TYR A 75 -5.12 -10.06 -17.99
C TYR A 75 -5.77 -10.85 -19.12
N ASP A 76 -5.46 -10.47 -20.35
CA ASP A 76 -5.83 -11.19 -21.55
C ASP A 76 -4.98 -12.46 -21.74
N ARG A 77 -5.09 -13.09 -22.91
CA ARG A 77 -4.38 -14.35 -23.23
C ARG A 77 -2.89 -14.17 -23.48
N ASP A 78 -2.45 -12.94 -23.72
CA ASP A 78 -1.06 -12.57 -23.97
C ASP A 78 -0.42 -11.95 -22.71
N ASP A 79 -1.03 -12.19 -21.54
CA ASP A 79 -0.65 -11.65 -20.22
C ASP A 79 -0.62 -10.11 -20.17
N ARG A 80 -1.44 -9.44 -20.99
CA ARG A 80 -1.57 -7.97 -20.96
C ARG A 80 -2.79 -7.56 -20.17
N ILE A 81 -2.64 -6.47 -19.41
CA ILE A 81 -3.76 -5.91 -18.63
C ILE A 81 -4.84 -5.39 -19.59
N ASP A 82 -6.05 -5.91 -19.46
CA ASP A 82 -7.22 -5.48 -20.25
C ASP A 82 -8.33 -4.84 -19.40
N GLU A 83 -8.29 -4.98 -18.07
CA GLU A 83 -9.25 -4.36 -17.14
C GLU A 83 -8.67 -4.13 -15.74
N VAL A 84 -9.03 -3.00 -15.11
CA VAL A 84 -8.74 -2.72 -13.70
C VAL A 84 -10.01 -2.18 -13.02
N VAL A 85 -10.47 -2.83 -11.96
CA VAL A 85 -11.69 -2.46 -11.22
C VAL A 85 -11.38 -2.30 -9.74
N ALA A 86 -11.79 -1.18 -9.14
CA ALA A 86 -11.79 -1.00 -7.70
C ALA A 86 -13.00 -1.75 -7.09
N LEU A 87 -12.73 -2.73 -6.22
CA LEU A 87 -13.76 -3.48 -5.49
C LEU A 87 -14.13 -2.81 -4.16
N LYS A 88 -13.19 -2.06 -3.56
CA LYS A 88 -13.37 -1.30 -2.32
C LYS A 88 -12.51 -0.04 -2.34
N ARG A 89 -13.06 1.07 -1.83
CA ARG A 89 -12.39 2.35 -1.62
C ARG A 89 -12.51 2.75 -0.15
#